data_AF-F7QSF6-F1
#
_entry.id   AF-F7QSF6-F1
#
_cell.length_a   1.000
_cell.length_b   1.000
_cell.length_c   1.000
_cell.angle_alpha   90.00
_cell.angle_beta   90.00
_cell.angle_gamma   90.00
#
_symmetry.space_group_name_H-M   'P 1'
#
loop_
_entity.id
_entity.type
_entity.pdbx_description
1 polymer ?
#
loop_
_entity_poly.entity_id
_entity_poly.type
_entity_poly.pdbx_seq_one_letter_code
_entity_poly.pdbx_strand_id
1 'polypeptide(L)'
;MLPGVAIPPSLRNIYKELYSDLGIKPVNHGYLEKWAKQGVLMLNSVLTVRNGQAFSHQGKGWEKLTDEAIKKLSERPMPVVFILWGTAARKKAALIDRKKNIIIESPHPSPLSANRGFFGSRPFSKTNAALEALGETPIDWQLPEKVELTEK
;
A
#
# COMPACT_ATOMS: atom_id res chain seq x y z
N MET A 1 6.32 10.06 -0.19
CA MET A 1 6.44 11.53 -0.30
C MET A 1 7.73 11.94 0.38
N LEU A 2 8.46 12.93 -0.13
CA LEU A 2 9.62 13.47 0.59
C LEU A 2 9.16 14.16 1.90
N PRO A 3 10.00 14.20 2.94
CA PRO A 3 9.76 15.03 4.13
C PRO A 3 9.51 16.49 3.76
N GLY A 4 8.69 17.19 4.57
CA GLY A 4 8.32 18.59 4.33
C GLY A 4 7.19 18.81 3.31
N VAL A 5 6.76 17.78 2.57
CA VAL A 5 5.60 17.88 1.67
C VAL A 5 4.31 17.60 2.45
N ALA A 6 3.28 18.41 2.21
CA ALA A 6 1.96 18.22 2.79
C ALA A 6 1.43 16.80 2.56
N ILE A 7 0.89 16.18 3.62
CA ILE A 7 0.37 14.82 3.59
C ILE A 7 -0.85 14.78 2.65
N PRO A 8 -0.85 13.95 1.59
CA PRO A 8 -1.99 13.84 0.68
C PRO A 8 -3.26 13.35 1.40
N PRO A 9 -4.47 13.71 0.91
CA PRO A 9 -5.73 13.27 1.53
C PRO A 9 -5.84 11.75 1.71
N SER A 10 -5.44 10.97 0.70
CA SER A 10 -5.45 9.50 0.79
C SER A 10 -4.53 8.99 1.90
N LEU A 11 -3.35 9.59 2.08
CA LEU A 11 -2.42 9.18 3.13
C LEU A 11 -2.92 9.55 4.53
N ARG A 12 -3.61 10.68 4.67
CA ARG A 12 -4.30 11.01 5.93
C ARG A 12 -5.34 9.96 6.30
N ASN A 13 -6.06 9.42 5.33
CA ASN A 13 -7.03 8.35 5.58
C ASN A 13 -6.34 7.02 5.90
N ILE A 14 -5.22 6.69 5.25
CA ILE A 14 -4.36 5.55 5.62
C ILE A 14 -3.93 5.65 7.08
N TYR A 15 -3.50 6.82 7.56
CA TYR A 15 -3.14 7.01 8.96
C TYR A 15 -4.33 6.91 9.93
N LYS A 16 -5.50 7.42 9.54
CA LYS A 16 -6.72 7.24 10.35
C LYS A 16 -7.08 5.77 10.52
N GLU A 17 -7.02 4.99 9.44
CA GLU A 17 -7.26 3.55 9.50
C GLU A 17 -6.17 2.85 10.32
N LEU A 18 -4.90 3.21 10.13
CA LEU A 18 -3.79 2.63 10.89
C LEU A 18 -3.95 2.83 12.41
N TYR A 19 -4.38 4.03 12.82
CA TYR A 19 -4.70 4.33 14.22
C TYR A 19 -5.91 3.52 14.71
N SER A 20 -6.98 3.44 13.92
CA SER A 20 -8.17 2.67 14.29
C SER A 20 -7.91 1.16 14.35
N ASP A 21 -6.99 0.64 13.52
CA ASP A 21 -6.71 -0.79 13.38
C ASP A 21 -5.74 -1.30 14.45
N LEU A 22 -4.66 -0.53 14.70
CA LEU A 22 -3.53 -0.95 15.55
C LEU A 22 -3.21 0.02 16.70
N GLY A 23 -3.93 1.14 16.84
CA GLY A 23 -3.63 2.18 17.86
C GLY A 23 -2.37 3.01 17.55
N ILE A 24 -1.78 2.84 16.37
CA ILE A 24 -0.53 3.49 15.96
C ILE A 24 -0.80 4.96 15.64
N LYS A 25 -0.10 5.86 16.34
CA LYS A 25 -0.32 7.30 16.21
C LYS A 25 0.19 7.81 14.85
N PRO A 26 -0.60 8.60 14.12
CA PRO A 26 -0.15 9.25 12.89
C PRO A 26 1.08 10.14 13.11
N VAL A 27 1.96 10.19 12.12
CA VAL A 27 3.09 11.13 12.07
C VAL A 27 2.79 12.30 11.13
N ASN A 28 3.54 13.40 11.29
CA ASN A 28 3.31 14.65 10.56
C ASN A 28 4.02 14.73 9.19
N HIS A 29 4.34 13.59 8.56
CA HIS A 29 4.99 13.52 7.26
C HIS A 29 4.45 12.37 6.40
N GLY A 30 4.73 12.37 5.09
CA GLY A 30 4.34 11.29 4.17
C GLY A 30 5.46 10.36 3.69
N TYR A 31 6.59 10.33 4.41
CA TYR A 31 7.73 9.48 4.10
C TYR A 31 7.55 8.07 4.65
N LEU A 32 7.39 7.09 3.75
CA LEU A 32 7.04 5.70 4.06
C LEU A 32 8.22 4.74 3.87
N GLU A 33 9.45 5.25 3.82
CA GLU A 33 10.64 4.44 3.53
C GLU A 33 10.87 3.33 4.57
N LYS A 34 10.54 3.57 5.84
CA LYS A 34 10.63 2.54 6.90
C LYS A 34 9.81 1.29 6.54
N TRP A 35 8.64 1.43 5.93
CA TRP A 35 7.85 0.28 5.47
C TRP A 35 8.56 -0.44 4.31
N ALA A 36 9.10 0.31 3.35
CA ALA A 36 9.84 -0.27 2.23
C ALA A 36 11.08 -1.07 2.67
N LYS A 37 11.83 -0.56 3.65
CA LYS A 37 12.99 -1.23 4.26
C LYS A 37 12.63 -2.55 4.96
N GLN A 38 11.36 -2.73 5.34
CA GLN A 38 10.83 -3.96 5.93
C GLN A 38 10.18 -4.89 4.88
N GLY A 39 10.37 -4.63 3.58
CA GLY A 39 9.85 -5.47 2.50
C GLY A 39 8.46 -5.08 1.98
N VAL A 40 7.90 -3.95 2.42
CA VAL A 40 6.62 -3.44 1.87
C VAL A 40 6.85 -2.77 0.52
N LEU A 41 6.49 -3.45 -0.56
CA LEU A 41 6.52 -2.87 -1.91
C LEU A 41 5.29 -1.97 -2.14
N MET A 42 5.51 -0.66 -2.20
CA MET A 42 4.48 0.32 -2.54
C MET A 42 4.44 0.57 -4.06
N LEU A 43 3.66 -0.25 -4.78
CA LEU A 43 3.56 -0.18 -6.23
C LEU A 43 2.27 0.53 -6.69
N ASN A 44 2.42 1.63 -7.43
CA ASN A 44 1.29 2.25 -8.14
C ASN A 44 1.03 1.53 -9.47
N SER A 45 -0.23 1.41 -9.90
CA SER A 45 -0.57 0.83 -11.21
C SER A 45 -0.17 1.69 -12.41
N VAL A 46 0.02 3.00 -12.17
CA VAL A 46 0.58 3.95 -13.13
C VAL A 46 1.70 4.69 -12.40
N LEU A 47 2.93 4.61 -12.92
CA LEU A 47 4.12 5.08 -12.19
C LEU A 47 4.41 6.57 -12.37
N THR A 48 3.73 7.25 -13.30
CA THR A 48 3.88 8.68 -13.53
C THR A 48 2.54 9.36 -13.77
N VAL A 49 2.45 10.64 -13.45
CA VAL A 49 1.28 11.48 -13.68
C VAL A 49 1.76 12.88 -14.05
N ARG A 50 1.01 13.61 -14.88
CA ARG A 50 1.30 15.02 -15.17
C ARG A 50 0.83 15.87 -14.00
N ASN A 51 1.55 16.95 -13.73
CA ASN A 51 1.20 17.84 -12.64
C ASN A 51 -0.26 18.33 -12.78
N GLY A 52 -1.04 18.18 -11.70
CA GLY A 52 -2.46 18.57 -11.66
C GLY A 52 -3.43 17.72 -12.50
N GLN A 53 -2.99 16.71 -13.24
CA GLN A 53 -3.85 15.92 -14.13
C GLN A 53 -3.95 14.48 -13.67
N ALA A 54 -4.92 14.18 -12.81
CA ALA A 54 -5.18 12.82 -12.36
C ALA A 54 -5.37 11.86 -13.56
N PHE A 55 -4.77 10.67 -13.49
CA PHE A 55 -4.85 9.62 -14.52
C PHE A 55 -4.29 9.99 -15.91
N SER A 56 -3.53 11.08 -16.05
CA SER A 56 -3.03 11.55 -17.36
C SER A 56 -2.20 10.55 -18.17
N HIS A 57 -1.58 9.58 -17.50
CA HIS A 57 -0.78 8.52 -18.13
C HIS A 57 -1.41 7.13 -18.03
N GLN A 58 -2.70 7.06 -17.70
CA GLN A 58 -3.46 5.82 -17.80
C GLN A 58 -3.48 5.35 -19.26
N GLY A 59 -3.32 4.04 -19.46
CA GLY A 59 -3.29 3.41 -20.77
C GLY A 59 -2.02 3.68 -21.58
N LYS A 60 -0.98 4.27 -20.98
CA LYS A 60 0.30 4.57 -21.66
C LYS A 60 1.34 3.46 -21.53
N GLY A 61 0.97 2.31 -20.96
CA GLY A 61 1.80 1.09 -20.93
C GLY A 61 2.39 0.77 -19.57
N TRP A 62 2.30 1.68 -18.58
CA TRP A 62 2.71 1.41 -17.20
C TRP A 62 2.00 0.19 -16.62
N GLU A 63 0.73 0.01 -16.97
CA GLU A 63 -0.07 -1.11 -16.49
C GLU A 63 0.52 -2.46 -16.92
N LYS A 64 1.12 -2.55 -18.11
CA LYS A 64 1.75 -3.80 -18.58
C LYS A 64 2.95 -4.16 -17.70
N LEU A 65 3.76 -3.17 -17.35
CA LEU A 65 4.92 -3.36 -16.49
C LEU A 65 4.49 -3.78 -15.07
N THR A 66 3.51 -3.08 -14.50
CA THR A 66 3.03 -3.38 -13.14
C THR A 66 2.32 -4.72 -13.08
N ASP A 67 1.62 -5.12 -14.15
CA ASP A 67 0.95 -6.41 -14.24
C ASP A 67 1.95 -7.55 -14.28
N GLU A 68 3.03 -7.38 -15.05
CA GLU A 68 4.11 -8.37 -15.07
C GLU A 68 4.84 -8.45 -13.71
N ALA A 69 5.06 -7.32 -13.05
CA ALA A 69 5.62 -7.31 -11.69
C ALA A 69 4.71 -8.07 -10.70
N ILE A 70 3.39 -7.88 -10.77
CA ILE A 70 2.43 -8.61 -9.92
C ILE A 70 2.46 -10.11 -10.20
N LYS A 71 2.46 -10.52 -11.47
CA LYS A 71 2.57 -11.94 -11.86
C LYS A 71 3.85 -12.56 -11.32
N LYS A 72 4.99 -11.89 -11.51
CA LYS A 72 6.28 -12.38 -11.02
C LYS A 72 6.33 -12.48 -9.50
N LEU A 73 5.72 -11.53 -8.78
CA LEU A 73 5.56 -11.64 -7.33
C LEU A 73 4.68 -12.83 -6.94
N SER A 74 3.58 -13.07 -7.66
CA SER A 74 2.70 -14.21 -7.42
C SER A 74 3.40 -15.56 -7.66
N GLU A 75 4.33 -15.62 -8.61
CA GLU A 75 5.08 -16.82 -8.98
C GLU A 75 6.21 -17.15 -7.97
N ARG A 76 6.72 -16.16 -7.21
CA ARG A 76 7.84 -16.35 -6.25
C ARG A 76 7.60 -17.49 -5.28
N PRO A 77 8.58 -18.35 -4.97
CA PRO A 77 8.37 -19.50 -4.07
C PRO A 77 7.74 -19.16 -2.72
N MET A 78 8.17 -18.05 -2.11
CA MET A 78 7.63 -17.55 -0.85
C MET A 78 6.29 -16.82 -1.09
N PRO A 79 5.24 -17.12 -0.30
CA PRO A 79 3.98 -16.40 -0.33
C PRO A 79 4.14 -14.89 -0.13
N VAL A 80 3.27 -14.12 -0.78
CA VAL A 80 3.20 -12.67 -0.64
C VAL A 80 1.80 -12.27 -0.16
N VAL A 81 1.74 -11.27 0.73
CA VAL A 81 0.49 -10.61 1.14
C VAL A 81 0.25 -9.41 0.23
N PHE A 82 -0.81 -9.45 -0.59
CA PHE A 82 -1.21 -8.38 -1.50
C PHE A 82 -2.33 -7.54 -0.89
N ILE A 83 -2.07 -6.25 -0.70
CA ILE A 83 -3.09 -5.28 -0.27
C ILE A 83 -3.62 -4.53 -1.49
N LEU A 84 -4.88 -4.76 -1.85
CA LEU A 84 -5.51 -4.23 -3.06
C LEU A 84 -6.60 -3.20 -2.73
N TRP A 85 -6.22 -1.92 -2.77
CA TRP A 85 -7.12 -0.80 -2.48
C TRP A 85 -7.74 -0.20 -3.73
N GLY A 86 -9.07 -0.25 -3.82
CA GLY A 86 -9.85 0.32 -4.91
C GLY A 86 -10.03 -0.60 -6.11
N THR A 87 -10.97 -0.25 -6.98
CA THR A 87 -11.40 -1.11 -8.09
C THR A 87 -10.27 -1.46 -9.06
N ALA A 88 -9.37 -0.52 -9.36
CA ALA A 88 -8.25 -0.77 -10.27
C ALA A 88 -7.28 -1.82 -9.70
N ALA A 89 -6.93 -1.73 -8.42
CA ALA A 89 -6.06 -2.69 -7.75
C ALA A 89 -6.74 -4.06 -7.59
N ARG A 90 -8.01 -4.09 -7.16
CA ARG A 90 -8.77 -5.36 -7.00
C ARG A 90 -8.93 -6.13 -8.31
N LYS A 91 -9.04 -5.45 -9.46
CA LYS A 91 -9.02 -6.12 -10.78
C LYS A 91 -7.73 -6.90 -11.03
N LYS A 92 -6.60 -6.53 -10.40
CA LYS A 92 -5.33 -7.25 -10.50
C LYS A 92 -5.31 -8.54 -9.68
N ALA A 93 -6.31 -8.80 -8.84
CA ALA A 93 -6.43 -10.07 -8.13
C ALA A 93 -6.51 -11.29 -9.07
N ALA A 94 -6.95 -11.09 -10.33
CA ALA A 94 -6.94 -12.14 -11.35
C ALA A 94 -5.52 -12.56 -11.79
N LEU A 95 -4.49 -11.76 -11.47
CA LEU A 95 -3.09 -12.06 -11.76
C LEU A 95 -2.38 -12.78 -10.60
N ILE A 96 -3.07 -13.02 -9.50
CA ILE A 96 -2.50 -13.53 -8.25
C ILE A 96 -3.05 -14.93 -7.98
N ASP A 97 -2.15 -15.89 -7.77
CA ASP A 97 -2.50 -17.23 -7.31
C ASP A 97 -2.92 -17.18 -5.83
N ARG A 98 -4.24 -17.25 -5.61
CA ARG A 98 -4.88 -17.24 -4.28
C ARG A 98 -4.65 -18.52 -3.48
N LYS A 99 -4.17 -19.61 -4.09
CA LYS A 99 -3.83 -20.84 -3.34
C LYS A 99 -2.53 -20.69 -2.56
N LYS A 100 -1.67 -19.78 -3.03
CA LYS A 100 -0.33 -19.55 -2.51
C LYS A 100 -0.20 -18.21 -1.78
N ASN A 101 -0.82 -17.18 -2.33
CA ASN A 101 -0.70 -15.80 -1.84
C ASN A 101 -1.96 -15.36 -1.10
N ILE A 102 -1.79 -14.39 -0.22
CA ILE A 102 -2.89 -13.84 0.59
C ILE A 102 -3.31 -12.50 -0.02
N ILE A 103 -4.61 -12.27 -0.17
CA ILE A 103 -5.15 -11.02 -0.72
C ILE A 103 -6.04 -10.35 0.32
N ILE A 104 -5.76 -9.07 0.60
CA ILE A 104 -6.55 -8.18 1.46
C ILE A 104 -7.11 -7.07 0.58
N GLU A 105 -8.43 -7.02 0.43
CA GLU A 105 -9.10 -6.11 -0.50
C GLU A 105 -9.98 -5.09 0.25
N SER A 106 -9.97 -3.84 -0.20
CA SER A 106 -10.91 -2.82 0.28
C SER A 106 -11.15 -1.74 -0.78
N PRO A 107 -12.15 -0.85 -0.60
CA PRO A 107 -12.21 0.43 -1.30
C PRO A 107 -10.93 1.25 -1.14
N HIS A 108 -10.73 2.24 -2.02
CA HIS A 108 -9.55 3.09 -2.01
C HIS A 108 -9.57 4.07 -0.81
N PRO A 109 -8.42 4.42 -0.21
CA PRO A 109 -8.34 5.44 0.87
C PRO A 109 -8.65 6.87 0.43
N SER A 110 -9.07 7.10 -0.82
CA SER A 110 -9.41 8.45 -1.31
C SER A 110 -10.63 8.96 -0.55
N PRO A 111 -10.74 10.28 -0.28
CA PRO A 111 -11.94 10.86 0.33
C PRO A 111 -13.26 10.44 -0.35
N LEU A 112 -13.23 10.18 -1.66
CA LEU A 112 -14.40 9.76 -2.44
C LEU A 112 -14.94 8.37 -2.07
N SER A 113 -14.11 7.49 -1.50
CA SER A 113 -14.43 6.09 -1.27
C SER A 113 -14.09 5.56 0.13
N ALA A 114 -13.38 6.34 0.95
CA ALA A 114 -12.85 5.83 2.22
C ALA A 114 -13.97 5.36 3.18
N ASN A 115 -15.04 6.15 3.30
CA ASN A 115 -16.22 5.82 4.11
C ASN A 115 -17.07 4.67 3.54
N ARG A 116 -16.79 4.19 2.33
CA ARG A 116 -17.54 3.09 1.69
C ARG A 116 -16.94 1.72 1.96
N GLY A 117 -16.04 1.63 2.95
CA GLY A 117 -15.45 0.37 3.43
C GLY A 117 -13.93 0.30 3.44
N PHE A 118 -13.20 1.40 3.18
CA PHE A 118 -11.77 1.44 3.51
C PHE A 118 -11.59 1.54 5.03
N PHE A 119 -12.33 2.45 5.66
CA PHE A 119 -12.34 2.52 7.12
C PHE A 119 -12.98 1.28 7.73
N GLY A 120 -12.30 0.68 8.72
CA GLY A 120 -12.67 -0.59 9.32
C GLY A 120 -12.29 -1.81 8.49
N SER A 121 -11.57 -1.65 7.36
CA SER A 121 -11.09 -2.79 6.57
C SER A 121 -9.95 -3.53 7.27
N ARG A 122 -9.27 -2.88 8.21
CA ARG A 122 -8.21 -3.42 9.07
C ARG A 122 -7.07 -4.07 8.27
N PRO A 123 -6.50 -3.38 7.27
CA PRO A 123 -5.56 -4.02 6.36
C PRO A 123 -4.22 -4.33 7.06
N PHE A 124 -3.81 -3.53 8.06
CA PHE A 124 -2.49 -3.65 8.68
C PHE A 124 -2.43 -4.81 9.67
N SER A 125 -3.43 -4.94 10.54
CA SER A 125 -3.53 -6.07 11.46
C SER A 125 -3.73 -7.39 10.72
N LYS A 126 -4.55 -7.40 9.67
CA LYS A 126 -4.72 -8.58 8.79
C LYS A 126 -3.42 -8.95 8.07
N THR A 127 -2.63 -7.97 7.62
CA THR A 127 -1.32 -8.24 7.04
C THR A 127 -0.37 -8.87 8.05
N ASN A 128 -0.29 -8.33 9.27
CA ASN A 128 0.59 -8.91 10.30
C ASN A 128 0.15 -10.32 10.71
N ALA A 129 -1.16 -10.54 10.92
CA ALA A 129 -1.68 -11.89 11.20
C ALA A 129 -1.40 -12.88 10.07
N ALA A 130 -1.46 -12.42 8.80
CA ALA A 130 -1.11 -13.24 7.64
C ALA A 130 0.38 -13.59 7.61
N LEU A 131 1.27 -12.65 7.94
CA LEU A 131 2.71 -12.91 8.04
C LEU A 131 3.03 -13.87 9.18
N GLU A 132 2.43 -13.67 10.35
CA GLU A 132 2.61 -14.57 11.51
C GLU A 132 2.17 -16.00 11.19
N ALA A 133 1.04 -16.17 10.50
CA ALA A 133 0.55 -17.48 10.06
C ALA A 133 1.48 -18.16 9.05
N LEU A 134 2.30 -17.38 8.33
CA LEU A 134 3.34 -17.88 7.42
C LEU A 134 4.69 -18.09 8.12
N GLY A 135 4.79 -17.79 9.43
CA GLY A 135 6.05 -17.85 10.19
C GLY A 135 7.00 -16.69 9.90
N GLU A 136 6.50 -15.61 9.29
CA GLU A 136 7.28 -14.42 8.93
C GLU A 136 7.18 -13.34 10.00
N THR A 137 8.16 -12.43 10.01
CA THR A 137 8.17 -11.30 10.95
C THR A 137 7.08 -10.28 10.59
N PRO A 138 6.23 -9.86 11.54
CA PRO A 138 5.25 -8.79 11.31
C PRO A 138 5.91 -7.48 10.89
N ILE A 139 5.17 -6.64 10.15
CA ILE A 139 5.64 -5.29 9.83
C ILE A 139 5.45 -4.38 11.03
N ASP A 140 6.50 -3.65 11.40
CA ASP A 140 6.39 -2.49 12.27
C ASP A 140 5.89 -1.29 11.46
N TRP A 141 4.58 -1.06 11.58
CA TRP A 141 3.88 0.00 10.88
C TRP A 141 4.08 1.40 11.48
N GLN A 142 4.63 1.53 12.70
CA GLN A 142 4.88 2.84 13.31
C GLN A 142 5.99 3.55 12.54
N LEU A 143 5.72 4.76 12.04
CA LEU A 143 6.75 5.59 11.40
C LEU A 143 7.48 6.44 12.46
N PRO A 144 8.74 6.82 12.22
CA PRO A 144 9.45 7.73 13.13
C PRO A 144 8.77 9.10 13.14
N GLU A 145 8.78 9.81 14.27
CA GLU A 145 8.17 11.15 14.33
C GLU A 145 8.92 12.18 13.49
N LYS A 146 10.25 12.02 13.39
CA LYS A 146 11.15 12.87 12.61
C LYS A 146 11.87 12.02 11.56
N VAL A 147 12.02 12.57 10.37
CA VAL A 147 12.82 11.96 9.31
C VAL A 147 14.12 12.75 9.21
N GLU A 148 15.23 12.12 9.54
CA GLU A 148 16.54 12.62 9.17
C GLU A 148 16.81 12.17 7.73
N LEU A 149 16.82 13.13 6.81
CA LEU A 149 17.33 12.87 5.47
C LEU A 149 18.85 12.80 5.59
N THR A 150 19.40 11.58 5.66
CA THR A 150 20.83 11.41 5.41
C THR A 150 21.08 11.85 3.97
N GLU A 151 21.79 12.96 3.79
CA GLU A 151 22.36 13.35 2.50
C GLU A 151 23.16 12.16 1.97
N LYS A 152 22.84 11.73 0.75
CA LYS A 152 23.64 10.77 -0.01
C LYS A 152 24.49 11.53 -1.01
#